data_AF-A0A424KBW7-F1
#
_entry.id   AF-A0A424KBW7-F1
#
_cell.length_a   1.000
_cell.length_b   1.000
_cell.length_c   1.000
_cell.angle_alpha   90.00
_cell.angle_beta   90.00
_cell.angle_gamma   90.00
#
_symmetry.space_group_name_H-M   'P 1'
#
loop_
_entity.id
_entity.type
_entity.pdbx_description
1 polymer ?
#
loop_
_entity_poly.entity_id
_entity_poly.type
_entity_poly.pdbx_seq_one_letter_code
_entity_poly.pdbx_strand_id
1 'polypeptide(L)'
;MDPVVFLDRDNTLIANDGDLGDPARVVLLDGVPDGLRRLRDAGYRLVVVTNQGGVARGRYGEDDVDRVHREIAGLVDHAAGRRGLIDRFYYCPFHPEATVEAYRREHPWRKPQPGMLLQAARDLGLDLNGSWLIGDQPRDIEAGNAAGCRTIRLGSLVEPATFAVAPTASAAEFGEAVDLILASGKPARGRSEEMTEFSQLRRAIDDLAESTRPRGTGSARAIGAGLLMLAPLPFVAGLLFLDEPQSFLAWLLVTIVILLASIASLLLERR
;
A
#
# COMPACT_ATOMS: atom_id res chain seq x y z
N MET A 1 -10.29 1.61 -0.86
CA MET A 1 -8.96 1.46 -0.23
C MET A 1 -8.62 2.78 0.40
N ASP A 2 -8.02 2.75 1.60
CA ASP A 2 -7.72 3.98 2.35
C ASP A 2 -6.36 4.56 1.95
N PRO A 3 -6.24 5.88 1.75
CA PRO A 3 -4.94 6.54 1.57
C PRO A 3 -4.11 6.43 2.86
N VAL A 4 -2.78 6.37 2.74
CA VAL A 4 -1.85 6.26 3.86
C VAL A 4 -0.71 7.27 3.74
N VAL A 5 -0.24 7.76 4.88
CA VAL A 5 1.08 8.34 5.01
C VAL A 5 1.96 7.33 5.75
N PHE A 6 2.90 6.75 5.01
CA PHE A 6 3.98 5.98 5.58
C PHE A 6 5.02 6.91 6.20
N LEU A 7 5.59 6.49 7.32
CA LEU A 7 6.50 7.29 8.12
C LEU A 7 7.75 6.45 8.39
N ASP A 8 8.95 6.95 8.10
CA ASP A 8 10.13 6.40 8.78
C ASP A 8 10.08 6.77 10.27
N ARG A 9 10.89 6.08 11.08
CA ARG A 9 10.94 6.27 12.52
C ARG A 9 12.03 7.25 12.93
N ASP A 10 13.28 6.84 12.71
CA ASP A 10 14.48 7.54 13.13
C ASP A 10 14.68 8.79 12.26
N ASN A 11 14.95 9.93 12.88
CA ASN A 11 15.08 11.26 12.23
C ASN A 11 13.85 11.71 11.42
N THR A 12 12.70 11.08 11.65
CA THR A 12 11.40 11.44 11.04
C THR A 12 10.33 11.65 12.10
N LEU A 13 10.14 10.68 13.01
CA LEU A 13 9.26 10.81 14.17
C LEU A 13 10.03 11.14 15.45
N ILE A 14 11.25 10.63 15.56
CA ILE A 14 12.10 10.76 16.75
C ILE A 14 13.50 11.22 16.37
N ALA A 15 14.18 11.93 17.28
CA ALA A 15 15.60 12.25 17.11
C ALA A 15 16.45 11.01 17.41
N ASN A 16 17.21 10.50 16.43
CA ASN A 16 18.07 9.33 16.65
C ASN A 16 19.22 9.21 15.63
N ASP A 17 20.47 9.36 16.12
CA ASP A 17 21.69 9.20 15.32
C ASP A 17 22.33 7.80 15.43
N GLY A 18 21.65 6.81 16.01
CA GLY A 18 22.23 5.49 16.22
C GLY A 18 21.24 4.33 16.41
N ASP A 19 21.72 3.28 17.05
CA ASP A 19 20.94 2.08 17.34
C ASP A 19 20.13 2.29 18.64
N LEU A 20 18.91 2.83 18.52
CA LEU A 20 17.98 3.07 19.65
C LEU A 20 17.11 1.84 19.97
N GLY A 21 17.48 1.11 21.02
CA GLY A 21 16.69 0.00 21.59
C GLY A 21 16.12 0.29 22.99
N ASP A 22 16.38 1.47 23.55
CA ASP A 22 15.89 1.85 24.88
C ASP A 22 14.70 2.82 24.77
N PRO A 23 13.48 2.43 25.18
CA PRO A 23 12.31 3.30 25.18
C PRO A 23 12.52 4.60 25.95
N ALA A 24 13.29 4.59 27.05
CA ALA A 24 13.50 5.77 27.88
C ALA A 24 14.28 6.89 27.17
N ARG A 25 14.89 6.58 26.02
CA ARG A 25 15.66 7.51 25.19
C ARG A 25 14.86 8.04 23.99
N VAL A 26 13.59 7.67 23.86
CA VAL A 26 12.72 8.17 22.80
C VAL A 26 12.43 9.66 23.03
N VAL A 27 12.76 10.48 22.03
CA VAL A 27 12.44 11.91 22.00
C VAL A 27 11.76 12.20 20.67
N LEU A 28 10.49 12.61 20.71
CA LEU A 28 9.76 13.01 19.50
C LEU A 28 10.35 14.28 18.91
N LEU A 29 10.39 14.35 17.58
CA LEU A 29 10.74 15.60 16.89
C LEU A 29 9.60 16.62 17.00
N ASP A 30 9.96 17.89 16.92
CA ASP A 30 9.01 19.00 16.97
C ASP A 30 7.98 18.89 15.84
N GLY A 31 6.73 19.24 16.15
CA GLY A 31 5.62 19.20 15.20
C GLY A 31 5.09 17.80 14.85
N VAL A 32 5.74 16.70 15.28
CA VAL A 32 5.29 15.34 14.97
C VAL A 32 3.88 15.04 15.52
N PRO A 33 3.57 15.23 16.82
CA PRO A 33 2.23 14.91 17.34
C PRO A 33 1.10 15.67 16.63
N ASP A 34 1.29 16.98 16.42
CA ASP A 34 0.30 17.81 15.74
C ASP A 34 0.17 17.45 14.25
N GLY A 35 1.30 17.22 13.58
CA GLY A 35 1.32 16.81 12.18
C GLY A 35 0.60 15.48 11.94
N LEU A 36 0.85 14.47 12.78
CA LEU A 36 0.15 13.18 12.69
C LEU A 36 -1.36 13.35 12.94
N ARG A 37 -1.76 14.17 13.93
CA ARG A 37 -3.18 14.48 14.16
C ARG A 37 -3.81 15.12 12.93
N ARG A 38 -3.16 16.11 12.32
CA ARG A 38 -3.63 16.80 11.11
C ARG A 38 -3.79 15.84 9.92
N LEU A 39 -2.83 14.94 9.71
CA LEU A 39 -2.93 13.91 8.66
C LEU A 39 -4.12 12.96 8.90
N ARG A 40 -4.35 12.55 10.16
CA ARG A 40 -5.53 11.74 10.53
C ARG A 40 -6.83 12.46 10.28
N ASP A 41 -6.90 13.74 10.66
CA ASP A 41 -8.09 14.58 10.45
C ASP A 41 -8.37 14.81 8.95
N ALA A 42 -7.33 14.77 8.11
CA ALA A 42 -7.46 14.82 6.66
C ALA A 42 -7.89 13.48 6.02
N GLY A 43 -7.95 12.39 6.80
CA GLY A 43 -8.44 11.08 6.37
C GLY A 43 -7.36 10.08 5.95
N TYR A 44 -6.08 10.36 6.22
CA TYR A 44 -5.01 9.40 5.99
C TYR A 44 -4.93 8.36 7.10
N ARG A 45 -4.62 7.12 6.73
CA ARG A 45 -4.03 6.12 7.64
C ARG A 45 -2.58 6.49 7.91
N LEU A 46 -2.05 6.10 9.06
CA LEU A 46 -0.68 6.37 9.45
C LEU A 46 0.02 5.05 9.78
N VAL A 47 1.09 4.74 9.06
CA VAL A 47 1.82 3.48 9.23
C VAL A 47 3.31 3.77 9.30
N VAL A 48 3.97 3.24 10.31
CA VAL A 48 5.43 3.37 10.44
C VAL A 48 6.11 2.22 9.72
N VAL A 49 7.12 2.52 8.90
CA VAL A 49 7.93 1.55 8.15
C VAL A 49 9.41 1.85 8.34
N THR A 50 10.13 1.02 9.10
CA THR A 50 11.49 1.35 9.56
C THR A 50 12.51 0.22 9.41
N ASN A 51 13.76 0.55 9.08
CA ASN A 51 14.86 -0.41 9.06
C ASN A 51 15.50 -0.48 10.46
N GLN A 52 15.38 -1.61 11.16
CA GLN A 52 15.91 -1.81 12.51
C GLN A 52 17.16 -2.70 12.48
N GLY A 53 18.20 -2.22 11.80
CA GLY A 53 19.46 -2.95 11.62
C GLY A 53 20.26 -3.19 12.90
N GLY A 54 19.95 -2.48 14.00
CA GLY A 54 20.54 -2.74 15.31
C GLY A 54 20.29 -4.15 15.82
N VAL A 55 19.16 -4.78 15.43
CA VAL A 55 18.86 -6.19 15.71
C VAL A 55 19.88 -7.11 15.03
N ALA A 56 20.09 -6.94 13.73
CA ALA A 56 21.11 -7.68 12.96
C ALA A 56 22.54 -7.48 13.47
N ARG A 57 22.83 -6.33 14.11
CA ARG A 57 24.14 -6.02 14.70
C ARG A 57 24.26 -6.47 16.17
N GLY A 58 23.21 -7.05 16.75
CA GLY A 58 23.20 -7.50 18.14
C GLY A 58 23.26 -6.36 19.17
N ARG A 59 22.78 -5.16 18.80
CA ARG A 59 22.74 -4.00 19.72
C ARG A 59 21.55 -4.05 20.67
N TYR A 60 20.44 -4.62 20.22
CA TYR A 60 19.19 -4.83 20.94
C TYR A 60 18.39 -5.94 20.24
N GLY A 61 17.36 -6.47 20.90
CA GLY A 61 16.47 -7.50 20.37
C GLY A 61 15.19 -6.96 19.72
N GLU A 62 14.40 -7.83 19.11
CA GLU A 62 13.09 -7.46 18.54
C GLU A 62 12.10 -6.99 19.63
N ASP A 63 12.15 -7.60 20.83
CA ASP A 63 11.35 -7.15 21.97
C ASP A 63 11.65 -5.69 22.36
N ASP A 64 12.89 -5.24 22.16
CA ASP A 64 13.31 -3.87 22.43
C ASP A 64 12.71 -2.91 21.39
N VAL A 65 12.71 -3.31 20.12
CA VAL A 65 12.03 -2.59 19.03
C VAL A 65 10.55 -2.41 19.35
N ASP A 66 9.89 -3.47 19.79
CA ASP A 66 8.47 -3.44 20.16
C ASP A 66 8.19 -2.52 21.37
N ARG A 67 9.09 -2.52 22.36
CA ARG A 67 9.00 -1.58 23.49
C ARG A 67 9.16 -0.13 23.03
N VAL A 68 10.12 0.15 22.15
CA VAL A 68 10.32 1.49 21.57
C VAL A 68 9.11 1.93 20.75
N HIS A 69 8.53 1.04 19.93
CA HIS A 69 7.33 1.36 19.14
C HIS A 69 6.13 1.70 20.04
N ARG A 70 5.93 0.96 21.13
CA ARG A 70 4.87 1.27 22.11
C ARG A 70 5.10 2.63 22.77
N GLU A 71 6.34 2.96 23.12
CA GLU A 71 6.66 4.26 23.70
C GLU A 71 6.40 5.41 22.72
N ILE A 72 6.82 5.28 21.46
CA ILE A 72 6.54 6.27 20.41
C ILE A 72 5.04 6.48 20.25
N ALA A 73 4.26 5.40 20.14
CA ALA A 73 2.81 5.49 20.02
C ALA A 73 2.18 6.17 21.24
N GLY A 74 2.63 5.82 22.45
CA GLY A 74 2.15 6.41 23.71
C GLY A 74 2.44 7.91 23.81
N LEU A 75 3.66 8.33 23.50
CA LEU A 75 4.08 9.73 23.52
C LEU A 75 3.32 10.57 22.48
N VAL A 76 3.18 10.05 21.26
CA VAL A 76 2.42 10.70 20.18
C VAL A 76 0.97 10.88 20.59
N ASP A 77 0.32 9.81 21.06
CA ASP A 77 -1.09 9.85 21.45
C ASP A 77 -1.33 10.81 22.64
N HIS A 78 -0.41 10.81 23.62
CA HIS A 78 -0.46 11.71 24.77
C HIS A 78 -0.31 13.17 24.34
N ALA A 79 0.74 13.49 23.58
CA ALA A 79 1.04 14.86 23.15
C ALA A 79 -0.02 15.42 22.19
N ALA A 80 -0.63 14.58 21.35
CA ALA A 80 -1.69 14.98 20.43
C ALA A 80 -3.09 14.98 21.06
N GLY A 81 -3.25 14.48 22.29
CA GLY A 81 -4.54 14.37 22.97
C GLY A 81 -5.52 13.40 22.29
N ARG A 82 -5.03 12.44 21.48
CA ARG A 82 -5.85 11.49 20.72
C ARG A 82 -5.17 10.13 20.68
N ARG A 83 -5.90 9.08 21.05
CA ARG A 83 -5.40 7.70 21.01
C ARG A 83 -5.48 7.09 19.62
N GLY A 84 -4.57 6.16 19.33
CA GLY A 84 -4.56 5.35 18.12
C GLY A 84 -4.32 6.19 16.86
N LEU A 85 -3.41 7.17 16.93
CA LEU A 85 -3.02 7.94 15.75
C LEU A 85 -2.30 7.06 14.73
N ILE A 86 -1.32 6.28 15.19
CA ILE A 86 -0.57 5.33 14.35
C ILE A 86 -1.33 4.00 14.30
N ASP A 87 -1.65 3.55 13.08
CA ASP A 87 -2.41 2.31 12.88
C ASP A 87 -1.56 1.07 13.08
N ARG A 88 -0.30 1.10 12.61
CA ARG A 88 0.59 -0.06 12.67
C ARG A 88 2.06 0.32 12.48
N PHE A 89 2.93 -0.51 13.04
CA PHE A 89 4.38 -0.48 12.81
C PHE A 89 4.79 -1.71 12.01
N TYR A 90 5.67 -1.51 11.03
CA TYR A 90 6.41 -2.56 10.34
C TYR A 90 7.89 -2.22 10.43
N TYR A 91 8.71 -3.23 10.69
CA TYR A 91 10.15 -3.05 10.74
C TYR A 91 10.89 -4.20 10.06
N CYS A 92 12.09 -3.90 9.56
CA CYS A 92 13.00 -4.92 9.03
C CYS A 92 14.21 -5.09 9.95
N PRO A 93 14.36 -6.25 10.63
CA PRO A 93 15.53 -6.54 11.46
C PRO A 93 16.73 -7.05 10.66
N PHE A 94 16.53 -7.44 9.39
CA PHE A 94 17.55 -8.09 8.55
C PHE A 94 18.58 -7.12 7.96
N HIS A 95 19.80 -7.62 7.76
CA HIS A 95 20.90 -6.92 7.09
C HIS A 95 21.78 -7.94 6.32
N PRO A 96 22.23 -7.66 5.09
CA PRO A 96 23.09 -8.58 4.33
C PRO A 96 24.42 -8.88 5.05
N GLU A 97 24.97 -7.87 5.71
CA GLU A 97 26.21 -7.96 6.50
C GLU A 97 25.97 -8.09 8.01
N ALA A 98 24.84 -8.68 8.44
CA ALA A 98 24.52 -8.80 9.87
C ALA A 98 25.64 -9.51 10.67
N THR A 99 25.85 -9.11 11.93
CA THR A 99 26.75 -9.83 12.84
C THR A 99 26.06 -11.04 13.46
N VAL A 100 24.75 -10.91 13.74
CA VAL A 100 23.92 -12.01 14.23
C VAL A 100 23.43 -12.83 13.04
N GLU A 101 23.86 -14.09 12.96
CA GLU A 101 23.65 -14.98 11.82
C GLU A 101 22.18 -15.12 11.42
N ALA A 102 21.26 -15.22 12.40
CA ALA A 102 19.82 -15.37 12.15
C ALA A 102 19.21 -14.21 11.34
N TYR A 103 19.86 -13.04 11.34
CA TYR A 103 19.40 -11.85 10.62
C TYR A 103 20.24 -11.52 9.37
N ARG A 104 21.23 -12.37 9.04
CA ARG A 104 22.16 -12.16 7.91
C ARG A 104 21.54 -12.58 6.59
N ARG A 105 20.85 -11.65 5.94
CA ARG A 105 20.31 -11.84 4.58
C ARG A 105 19.86 -10.53 3.95
N GLU A 106 19.82 -10.52 2.63
CA GLU A 106 18.95 -9.60 1.91
C GLU A 106 17.50 -9.92 2.22
N HIS A 107 16.67 -8.88 2.36
CA HIS A 107 15.26 -9.07 2.71
C HIS A 107 14.38 -8.04 1.99
N PRO A 108 13.24 -8.44 1.39
CA PRO A 108 12.35 -7.51 0.69
C PRO A 108 11.79 -6.39 1.55
N TRP A 109 11.79 -6.53 2.88
CA TRP A 109 11.36 -5.47 3.80
C TRP A 109 12.45 -4.44 4.10
N ARG A 110 13.71 -4.70 3.75
CA ARG A 110 14.79 -3.75 4.01
C ARG A 110 14.75 -2.64 2.96
N LYS A 111 14.40 -1.42 3.35
CA LYS A 111 14.49 -0.23 2.46
C LYS A 111 15.92 -0.14 1.91
N PRO A 112 16.12 0.02 0.58
CA PRO A 112 15.19 0.60 -0.40
C PRO A 112 14.14 -0.34 -1.02
N GLN A 113 14.07 -1.61 -0.62
CA GLN A 113 13.02 -2.49 -1.10
C GLN A 113 11.64 -2.09 -0.53
N PRO A 114 10.56 -2.15 -1.33
CA PRO A 114 9.24 -1.64 -0.94
C PRO A 114 8.43 -2.61 -0.07
N GLY A 115 8.99 -3.75 0.36
CA GLY A 115 8.22 -4.86 0.90
C GLY A 115 7.41 -4.55 2.15
N MET A 116 7.88 -3.65 3.03
CA MET A 116 7.09 -3.21 4.18
C MET A 116 5.82 -2.44 3.76
N LEU A 117 5.95 -1.54 2.79
CA LEU A 117 4.84 -0.73 2.28
C LEU A 117 3.82 -1.62 1.56
N LEU A 118 4.30 -2.54 0.74
CA LEU A 118 3.45 -3.52 0.03
C LEU A 118 2.73 -4.46 1.00
N GLN A 119 3.41 -4.90 2.07
CA GLN A 119 2.79 -5.71 3.10
C GLN A 119 1.70 -4.92 3.84
N ALA A 120 2.01 -3.69 4.26
CA ALA A 120 1.06 -2.83 4.94
C ALA A 120 -0.19 -2.54 4.09
N ALA A 121 -0.01 -2.32 2.78
CA ALA A 121 -1.13 -2.12 1.87
C ALA A 121 -2.05 -3.33 1.77
N ARG A 122 -1.49 -4.55 1.74
CA ARG A 122 -2.28 -5.79 1.77
C ARG A 122 -3.01 -5.97 3.09
N ASP A 123 -2.31 -5.82 4.21
CA ASP A 123 -2.84 -6.05 5.55
C ASP A 123 -3.98 -5.09 5.90
N LEU A 124 -3.92 -3.84 5.41
CA LEU A 124 -4.82 -2.76 5.82
C LEU A 124 -5.73 -2.26 4.67
N GLY A 125 -5.63 -2.84 3.47
CA GLY A 125 -6.43 -2.43 2.31
C GLY A 125 -6.14 -0.99 1.85
N LEU A 126 -4.86 -0.62 1.80
CA LEU A 126 -4.42 0.75 1.52
C LEU A 126 -4.24 1.02 0.03
N ASP A 127 -4.54 2.26 -0.39
CA ASP A 127 -4.30 2.74 -1.74
C ASP A 127 -2.91 3.38 -1.83
N LEU A 128 -1.96 2.73 -2.49
CA LEU A 128 -0.59 3.25 -2.61
C LEU A 128 -0.47 4.46 -3.54
N ASN A 129 -1.33 4.59 -4.56
CA ASN A 129 -1.19 5.63 -5.58
C ASN A 129 -1.55 7.03 -5.03
N GLY A 130 -2.54 7.09 -4.13
CA GLY A 130 -2.88 8.31 -3.40
C GLY A 130 -1.98 8.61 -2.20
N SER A 131 -1.01 7.74 -1.90
CA SER A 131 -0.29 7.73 -0.63
C SER A 131 1.07 8.41 -0.66
N TRP A 132 1.62 8.62 0.54
CA TRP A 132 2.90 9.28 0.77
C TRP A 132 3.82 8.41 1.61
N LEU A 133 5.13 8.62 1.46
CA LEU A 133 6.15 8.20 2.43
C LEU A 133 6.98 9.43 2.83
N ILE A 134 7.12 9.66 4.13
CA ILE A 134 8.01 10.68 4.71
C ILE A 134 9.22 9.95 5.32
N GLY A 135 10.43 10.37 4.95
CA GLY A 135 11.69 9.84 5.49
C GLY A 135 12.86 10.79 5.26
N ASP A 136 13.98 10.60 5.96
CA ASP A 136 15.17 11.45 5.86
C ASP A 136 16.23 10.90 4.86
N GLN A 137 16.18 9.61 4.56
CA GLN A 137 17.24 8.92 3.82
C GLN A 137 16.87 8.62 2.36
N PRO A 138 17.86 8.52 1.45
CA PRO A 138 17.63 8.09 0.06
C PRO A 138 16.87 6.78 -0.09
N ARG A 139 17.17 5.81 0.79
CA ARG A 139 16.48 4.51 0.81
C ARG A 139 14.97 4.62 1.06
N ASP A 140 14.52 5.64 1.77
CA ASP A 140 13.09 5.85 1.99
C ASP A 140 12.45 6.30 0.70
N ILE A 141 13.04 7.31 0.06
CA ILE A 141 12.58 7.84 -1.22
C ILE A 141 12.51 6.75 -2.29
N GLU A 142 13.53 5.89 -2.37
CA GLU A 142 13.55 4.76 -3.29
C GLU A 142 12.43 3.75 -2.98
N ALA A 143 12.24 3.38 -1.70
CA ALA A 143 11.20 2.44 -1.31
C ALA A 143 9.79 2.96 -1.57
N GLY A 144 9.54 4.25 -1.29
CA GLY A 144 8.26 4.90 -1.55
C GLY A 144 7.94 4.94 -3.05
N ASN A 145 8.90 5.38 -3.87
CA ASN A 145 8.75 5.39 -5.32
C ASN A 145 8.53 3.97 -5.89
N ALA A 146 9.30 2.97 -5.43
CA ALA A 146 9.15 1.58 -5.85
C ALA A 146 7.79 0.97 -5.46
N ALA A 147 7.16 1.46 -4.38
CA ALA A 147 5.81 1.10 -3.99
C ALA A 147 4.71 1.87 -4.74
N GLY A 148 5.06 2.87 -5.55
CA GLY A 148 4.11 3.75 -6.24
C GLY A 148 3.54 4.88 -5.37
N CYS A 149 4.17 5.18 -4.22
CA CYS A 149 3.82 6.31 -3.37
C CYS A 149 4.56 7.58 -3.81
N ARG A 150 3.96 8.74 -3.51
CA ARG A 150 4.69 10.02 -3.48
C ARG A 150 5.61 10.05 -2.27
N THR A 151 6.67 10.87 -2.32
CA THR A 151 7.71 10.86 -1.28
C THR A 151 8.11 12.27 -0.86
N ILE A 152 8.30 12.46 0.45
CA ILE A 152 8.88 13.69 1.01
C ILE A 152 10.17 13.34 1.73
N ARG A 153 11.25 14.03 1.35
CA ARG A 153 12.53 13.93 2.02
C ARG A 153 12.64 15.00 3.11
N LEU A 154 12.94 14.58 4.35
CA LEU A 154 13.19 15.47 5.48
C LEU A 154 14.66 15.89 5.58
N GLY A 155 14.89 17.09 6.11
CA GLY A 155 16.20 17.64 6.43
C GLY A 155 16.68 18.71 5.47
N SER A 156 17.66 19.51 5.90
CA SER A 156 18.21 20.63 5.13
C SER A 156 18.76 20.16 3.78
N LEU A 157 18.58 20.97 2.74
CA LEU A 157 19.16 20.78 1.39
C LEU A 157 20.68 21.01 1.45
N VAL A 158 21.40 20.23 2.24
CA VAL A 158 22.86 20.27 2.29
C VAL A 158 23.34 18.88 1.91
N GLU A 159 24.18 18.89 0.87
CA GLU A 159 24.61 17.78 0.03
C GLU A 159 23.52 17.32 -0.98
N PRO A 160 23.67 17.60 -2.28
CA PRO A 160 22.93 16.91 -3.35
C PRO A 160 23.38 15.44 -3.39
N ALA A 161 23.00 14.69 -2.37
CA ALA A 161 23.33 13.29 -2.22
C ALA A 161 22.44 12.48 -3.16
N THR A 162 23.03 11.96 -4.26
CA THR A 162 22.98 10.53 -4.61
C THR A 162 21.63 9.80 -4.56
N PHE A 163 20.49 10.46 -4.75
CA PHE A 163 19.23 9.76 -4.95
C PHE A 163 19.21 9.13 -6.34
N ALA A 164 19.01 7.81 -6.43
CA ALA A 164 18.74 7.17 -7.71
C ALA A 164 17.39 7.65 -8.30
N VAL A 165 16.45 8.04 -7.44
CA VAL A 165 15.14 8.58 -7.80
C VAL A 165 14.84 9.81 -6.93
N ALA A 166 14.50 10.93 -7.56
CA ALA A 166 14.21 12.17 -6.84
C ALA A 166 12.93 12.05 -5.97
N PRO A 167 12.90 12.71 -4.80
CA PRO A 167 11.67 12.78 -4.02
C PRO A 167 10.62 13.66 -4.71
N THR A 168 9.34 13.44 -4.40
CA THR A 168 8.26 14.31 -4.91
C THR A 168 8.39 15.73 -4.38
N ALA A 169 8.79 15.88 -3.11
CA ALA A 169 9.11 17.16 -2.50
C ALA A 169 10.16 16.98 -1.39
N SER A 170 10.69 18.10 -0.88
CA SER A 170 11.56 18.11 0.30
C SER A 170 11.01 19.10 1.32
N ALA A 171 11.25 18.83 2.59
CA ALA A 171 10.86 19.68 3.70
C ALA A 171 11.99 19.71 4.74
N ALA A 172 12.24 20.86 5.35
CA ALA A 172 13.25 21.00 6.39
C ALA A 172 12.83 20.27 7.67
N GLU A 173 11.52 20.26 7.96
CA GLU A 173 10.94 19.72 9.19
C GLU A 173 9.60 19.00 8.94
N PHE A 174 9.14 18.24 9.93
CA PHE A 174 7.95 17.40 9.80
C PHE A 174 6.67 18.21 9.54
N GLY A 175 6.53 19.38 10.17
CA GLY A 175 5.38 20.26 9.98
C GLY A 175 5.21 20.71 8.53
N GLU A 176 6.31 21.15 7.90
CA GLU A 176 6.33 21.53 6.48
C GLU A 176 5.98 20.35 5.57
N ALA A 177 6.48 19.14 5.86
CA ALA A 177 6.10 17.94 5.12
C ALA A 177 4.58 17.69 5.16
N VAL A 178 3.96 17.88 6.32
CA VAL A 178 2.50 17.76 6.48
C VAL A 178 1.78 18.84 5.67
N ASP A 179 2.27 20.08 5.70
CA ASP A 179 1.67 21.17 4.92
C ASP A 179 1.67 20.88 3.42
N LEU A 180 2.79 20.36 2.88
CA LEU A 180 2.91 19.94 1.49
C LEU A 180 1.92 18.82 1.12
N ILE A 181 1.78 17.81 1.99
CA ILE A 181 0.82 16.71 1.78
C ILE A 181 -0.61 17.25 1.72
N LEU A 182 -0.98 18.10 2.68
CA LEU A 182 -2.34 18.63 2.77
C LEU A 182 -2.65 19.62 1.64
N ALA A 183 -1.67 20.39 1.18
CA ALA A 183 -1.79 21.28 0.02
C ALA A 183 -2.01 20.51 -1.30
N SER A 184 -1.54 19.27 -1.39
CA SER A 184 -1.75 18.41 -2.57
C SER A 184 -3.21 17.96 -2.76
N GLY A 185 -4.09 18.28 -1.81
CA GLY A 185 -5.51 17.92 -1.80
C GLY A 185 -5.84 16.82 -0.80
N LYS A 186 -7.12 16.78 -0.38
CA LYS A 186 -7.61 15.66 0.44
C LYS A 186 -7.56 14.37 -0.38
N PRO A 187 -7.18 13.25 0.23
CA PRO A 187 -7.17 12.00 -0.49
C PRO A 187 -8.60 11.62 -0.88
N ALA A 188 -8.79 11.25 -2.15
CA ALA A 188 -10.10 10.83 -2.64
C ALA A 188 -10.48 9.50 -1.95
N ARG A 189 -11.45 9.52 -1.03
CA ARG A 189 -12.07 8.28 -0.55
C ARG A 189 -12.72 7.61 -1.76
N GLY A 190 -12.18 6.48 -2.18
CA GLY A 190 -12.76 5.69 -3.28
C GLY A 190 -14.19 5.28 -2.92
N ARG A 191 -15.14 5.51 -3.85
CA ARG A 191 -16.54 5.03 -3.87
C ARG A 191 -16.63 3.64 -3.22
N SER A 192 -17.00 3.60 -1.94
CA SER A 192 -16.81 2.42 -1.09
C SER A 192 -17.94 1.41 -1.18
N GLU A 193 -19.09 1.75 -1.76
CA GLU A 193 -20.24 0.84 -1.81
C GLU A 193 -20.23 -0.01 -3.08
N GLU A 194 -20.19 0.60 -4.27
CA GLU A 194 -20.20 -0.14 -5.54
C GLU A 194 -18.99 -1.07 -5.72
N MET A 195 -17.81 -0.65 -5.26
CA MET A 195 -16.57 -1.40 -5.46
C MET A 195 -16.40 -2.53 -4.42
N THR A 196 -17.09 -2.45 -3.28
CA THR A 196 -17.13 -3.53 -2.28
C THR A 196 -18.07 -4.64 -2.75
N GLU A 197 -19.23 -4.31 -3.30
CA GLU A 197 -20.10 -5.31 -3.94
C GLU A 197 -19.39 -5.97 -5.12
N PHE A 198 -18.71 -5.20 -5.98
CA PHE A 198 -17.99 -5.77 -7.13
C PHE A 198 -16.79 -6.64 -6.71
N SER A 199 -16.11 -6.30 -5.62
CA SER A 199 -14.97 -7.07 -5.10
C SER A 199 -15.38 -8.28 -4.25
N GLN A 200 -16.54 -8.22 -3.58
CA GLN A 200 -17.18 -9.39 -2.96
C GLN A 200 -17.72 -10.33 -4.03
N LEU A 201 -18.37 -9.81 -5.06
CA LEU A 201 -18.83 -10.57 -6.22
C LEU A 201 -17.64 -11.21 -6.95
N ARG A 202 -16.54 -10.48 -7.12
CA ARG A 202 -15.32 -11.03 -7.74
C ARG A 202 -14.68 -12.13 -6.91
N ARG A 203 -14.60 -11.97 -5.58
CA ARG A 203 -14.17 -13.05 -4.68
C ARG A 203 -15.09 -14.27 -4.72
N ALA A 204 -16.41 -14.06 -4.72
CA ALA A 204 -17.37 -15.14 -4.84
C ALA A 204 -17.28 -15.86 -6.20
N ILE A 205 -17.01 -15.13 -7.29
CA ILE A 205 -16.76 -15.70 -8.62
C ILE A 205 -15.44 -16.48 -8.64
N ASP A 206 -14.37 -15.96 -8.04
CA ASP A 206 -13.07 -16.62 -7.97
C ASP A 206 -13.16 -17.91 -7.13
N ASP A 207 -13.85 -17.88 -5.99
CA ASP A 207 -14.10 -19.07 -5.15
C ASP A 207 -14.99 -20.10 -5.85
N LEU A 208 -16.02 -19.65 -6.58
CA LEU A 208 -16.88 -20.53 -7.38
C LEU A 208 -16.09 -21.15 -8.54
N ALA A 209 -15.22 -20.38 -9.20
CA ALA A 209 -14.35 -20.85 -10.28
C ALA A 209 -13.28 -21.86 -9.79
N GLU A 210 -12.76 -21.68 -8.56
CA GLU A 210 -11.87 -22.65 -7.92
C GLU A 210 -12.62 -23.95 -7.59
N SER A 211 -13.88 -23.85 -7.13
CA SER A 211 -14.72 -25.00 -6.75
C SER A 211 -15.27 -25.80 -7.92
N THR A 212 -15.37 -25.20 -9.11
CA THR A 212 -15.96 -25.81 -10.31
C THR A 212 -14.94 -26.29 -11.33
N ARG A 213 -13.63 -26.28 -11.02
CA ARG A 213 -12.56 -26.78 -11.91
C ARG A 213 -12.86 -28.21 -12.38
N PRO A 214 -13.17 -28.43 -13.68
CA PRO A 214 -13.37 -29.77 -14.21
C PRO A 214 -12.00 -30.43 -14.42
N ARG A 215 -11.85 -31.67 -13.95
CA ARG A 215 -10.70 -32.51 -14.29
C ARG A 215 -10.90 -33.08 -15.70
N GLY A 216 -10.40 -32.38 -16.73
CA GLY A 216 -10.36 -32.90 -18.10
C GLY A 216 -9.98 -31.86 -19.16
N THR A 217 -8.94 -32.15 -19.95
CA THR A 217 -8.31 -31.25 -20.95
C THR A 217 -8.99 -31.34 -22.33
N GLY A 218 -9.32 -30.20 -22.94
CA GLY A 218 -9.58 -30.04 -24.38
C GLY A 218 -10.98 -29.56 -24.80
N SER A 219 -12.02 -29.75 -23.98
CA SER A 219 -13.39 -29.35 -24.33
C SER A 219 -13.66 -27.85 -24.07
N ALA A 220 -13.00 -27.26 -23.07
CA ALA A 220 -13.24 -25.89 -22.61
C ALA A 220 -12.83 -24.84 -23.66
N ARG A 221 -11.67 -24.98 -24.33
CA ARG A 221 -11.30 -24.10 -25.45
C ARG A 221 -12.28 -24.13 -26.62
N ALA A 222 -12.77 -25.31 -26.99
CA ALA A 222 -13.71 -25.44 -28.10
C ALA A 222 -15.03 -24.73 -27.80
N ILE A 223 -15.53 -24.88 -26.56
CA ILE A 223 -16.72 -24.18 -26.08
C ILE A 223 -16.48 -22.66 -26.02
N GLY A 224 -15.35 -22.22 -25.46
CA GLY A 224 -14.99 -20.80 -25.37
C GLY A 224 -14.84 -20.12 -26.73
N ALA A 225 -14.21 -20.79 -27.70
CA ALA A 225 -14.10 -20.28 -29.06
C ALA A 225 -15.46 -20.24 -29.79
N GLY A 226 -16.31 -21.24 -29.58
CA GLY A 226 -17.66 -21.28 -30.15
C GLY A 226 -18.57 -20.17 -29.61
N LEU A 227 -18.55 -19.92 -28.30
CA LEU A 227 -19.30 -18.83 -27.68
C LEU A 227 -18.80 -17.45 -28.16
N LEU A 228 -17.49 -17.28 -28.34
CA LEU A 228 -16.92 -16.03 -28.83
C LEU A 228 -17.40 -15.71 -30.26
N MET A 229 -17.54 -16.72 -31.11
CA MET A 229 -18.06 -16.58 -32.48
C MET A 229 -19.54 -16.20 -32.53
N LEU A 230 -20.32 -16.59 -31.52
CA LEU A 230 -21.76 -16.32 -31.43
C LEU A 230 -22.08 -14.99 -30.74
N ALA A 231 -21.13 -14.43 -29.98
CA ALA A 231 -21.31 -13.18 -29.24
C ALA A 231 -21.78 -11.96 -30.07
N PRO A 232 -21.41 -11.80 -31.36
CA PRO A 232 -21.92 -10.68 -32.16
C PRO A 232 -23.43 -10.77 -32.47
N LEU A 233 -24.04 -11.95 -32.44
CA LEU A 233 -25.45 -12.15 -32.80
C LEU A 233 -26.44 -11.42 -31.88
N PRO A 234 -26.38 -11.57 -30.53
CA PRO A 234 -27.26 -10.81 -29.64
C PRO A 234 -27.01 -9.30 -29.70
N PHE A 235 -25.79 -8.86 -30.03
CA PHE A 235 -25.49 -7.44 -30.21
C PHE A 235 -26.21 -6.88 -31.45
N VAL A 236 -26.12 -7.60 -32.57
CA VAL A 236 -26.83 -7.26 -33.81
C VAL A 236 -28.34 -7.30 -33.60
N ALA A 237 -28.86 -8.28 -32.86
CA ALA A 237 -30.27 -8.32 -32.47
C ALA A 237 -30.67 -7.10 -31.64
N GLY A 238 -29.81 -6.66 -30.71
CA GLY A 238 -30.00 -5.45 -29.92
C GLY A 238 -30.11 -4.19 -30.78
N LEU A 239 -29.34 -4.08 -31.88
CA LEU A 239 -29.43 -2.93 -32.79
C LEU A 239 -30.79 -2.78 -33.47
N LEU A 240 -31.63 -3.83 -33.51
CA LEU A 240 -33.02 -3.74 -33.99
C LEU A 240 -33.95 -3.01 -32.99
N PHE A 241 -33.52 -2.82 -31.75
CA PHE A 241 -34.30 -2.22 -30.66
C PHE A 241 -33.69 -0.91 -30.16
N LEU A 242 -32.97 -0.16 -31.00
CA LEU A 242 -32.37 1.12 -30.60
C LEU A 242 -33.40 2.14 -30.12
N ASP A 243 -34.64 2.05 -30.59
CA ASP A 243 -35.74 2.92 -30.19
C ASP A 243 -36.35 2.52 -28.82
N GLU A 244 -35.97 1.35 -28.29
CA GLU A 244 -36.42 0.82 -27.00
C GLU A 244 -35.21 0.60 -26.06
N PRO A 245 -34.85 1.59 -25.22
CA PRO A 245 -33.60 1.55 -24.47
C PRO A 245 -33.52 0.36 -23.49
N GLN A 246 -34.64 -0.08 -22.92
CA GLN A 246 -34.65 -1.25 -22.02
C GLN A 246 -34.37 -2.56 -22.78
N SER A 247 -34.97 -2.73 -23.95
CA SER A 247 -34.77 -3.88 -24.82
C SER A 247 -33.33 -3.92 -25.36
N PHE A 248 -32.80 -2.79 -25.81
CA PHE A 248 -31.39 -2.66 -26.22
C PHE A 248 -30.41 -3.04 -25.09
N LEU A 249 -30.63 -2.51 -23.88
CA LEU A 249 -29.79 -2.81 -22.73
C LEU A 249 -29.83 -4.29 -22.33
N ALA A 250 -30.98 -4.94 -22.44
CA ALA A 250 -31.11 -6.38 -22.19
C ALA A 250 -30.28 -7.21 -23.19
N TRP A 251 -30.34 -6.89 -24.48
CA TRP A 251 -29.53 -7.54 -25.52
C TRP A 251 -28.02 -7.27 -25.37
N LEU A 252 -27.65 -6.05 -24.97
CA LEU A 252 -26.27 -5.68 -24.68
C LEU A 252 -25.73 -6.47 -23.48
N LEU A 253 -26.53 -6.63 -22.41
CA LEU A 253 -26.16 -7.44 -21.25
C LEU A 253 -25.93 -8.91 -21.64
N VAL A 254 -26.82 -9.49 -22.44
CA VAL A 254 -26.68 -10.87 -22.95
C VAL A 254 -25.37 -11.03 -23.73
N THR A 255 -25.04 -10.06 -24.59
CA THR A 255 -23.78 -10.02 -25.34
C THR A 255 -22.57 -10.04 -24.41
N ILE A 256 -22.57 -9.18 -23.39
CA ILE A 256 -21.46 -9.06 -22.42
C ILE A 256 -21.29 -10.38 -21.64
N VAL A 257 -22.38 -11.00 -21.20
CA VAL A 257 -22.34 -12.28 -20.48
C VAL A 257 -21.71 -13.38 -21.34
N ILE A 258 -22.07 -13.48 -22.63
CA ILE A 258 -21.49 -14.47 -23.54
C ILE A 258 -19.99 -14.22 -23.76
N LEU A 259 -19.57 -12.95 -23.92
CA LEU A 259 -18.16 -12.60 -24.05
C LEU A 259 -17.35 -12.98 -22.80
N LEU A 260 -17.86 -12.66 -21.61
CA LEU A 260 -17.20 -13.01 -20.35
C LEU A 260 -17.09 -14.52 -20.15
N ALA A 261 -18.15 -15.28 -20.45
CA ALA A 261 -18.14 -16.74 -20.39
C ALA A 261 -17.14 -17.36 -21.38
N SER A 262 -17.01 -16.77 -22.58
CA SER A 262 -16.04 -17.18 -23.60
C SER A 262 -14.60 -16.96 -23.14
N ILE A 263 -14.30 -15.75 -22.63
CA ILE A 263 -12.97 -15.38 -22.13
C ILE A 263 -12.58 -16.26 -20.93
N ALA A 264 -13.49 -16.47 -19.98
CA ALA A 264 -13.26 -17.35 -18.85
C ALA A 264 -12.91 -18.78 -19.31
N SER A 265 -13.67 -19.33 -20.26
CA SER A 265 -13.42 -20.67 -20.82
C SER A 265 -12.07 -20.77 -21.54
N LEU A 266 -11.61 -19.71 -22.22
CA LEU A 266 -10.31 -19.67 -22.90
C LEU A 266 -9.13 -19.48 -21.93
N LEU A 267 -9.32 -18.75 -20.83
CA LEU A 267 -8.29 -18.51 -19.82
C LEU A 267 -8.04 -19.73 -18.92
N LEU A 268 -9.04 -20.57 -18.70
CA LEU A 268 -8.94 -21.82 -17.95
C LEU A 268 -7.96 -22.84 -18.57
N GLU A 269 -7.57 -22.69 -19.84
CA GLU A 269 -6.69 -23.62 -20.56
C GLU A 269 -5.29 -23.05 -20.87
N ARG A 270 -4.96 -21.86 -20.35
CA ARG A 270 -3.64 -21.21 -20.50
C ARG A 270 -2.71 -21.40 -19.29
N ARG A 271 -3.08 -22.23 -18.32
CA ARG A 271 -2.27 -22.60 -17.14
C ARG A 271 -2.28 -24.10 -16.96
#